data_AF-A0A3B0RNN8-F1
#
_entry.id   AF-A0A3B0RNN8-F1
#
_cell.length_a   1.000
_cell.length_b   1.000
_cell.length_c   1.000
_cell.angle_alpha   90.00
_cell.angle_beta   90.00
_cell.angle_gamma   90.00
#
_symmetry.space_group_name_H-M   'P 1'
#
loop_
_entity.id
_entity.type
_entity.pdbx_description
1 polymer ?
#
loop_
_entity_poly.entity_id
_entity_poly.type
_entity_poly.pdbx_seq_one_letter_code
_entity_poly.pdbx_strand_id
1 'polypeptide(L)' 'ALGADAVMIGRPYLYALAAGGEAGVDRMFDLLRAEICRDMALLGCRKISDLSPEYIHTP' A
#
# COMPACT_ATOMS: atom_id res chain seq x y z
N ALA A 1 1.97 3.94 10.53
CA ALA A 1 1.38 4.82 11.57
C ALA A 1 0.94 4.05 12.83
N LEU A 2 0.18 2.94 12.77
CA LEU A 2 -0.18 2.15 13.97
C LEU A 2 0.86 1.10 14.43
N GLY A 3 2.05 1.06 13.82
CA GLY A 3 3.18 0.23 14.27
C GLY A 3 3.37 -1.13 13.60
N ALA A 4 2.62 -1.49 12.55
CA ALA A 4 2.90 -2.70 11.76
C ALA A 4 4.11 -2.50 10.83
N ASP A 5 5.02 -3.49 10.77
CA ASP A 5 6.18 -3.47 9.87
C ASP A 5 5.82 -3.81 8.41
N ALA A 6 4.80 -4.67 8.22
CA ALA A 6 4.30 -5.10 6.93
C ALA A 6 2.84 -5.59 7.03
N VAL A 7 2.16 -5.68 5.89
CA VAL A 7 0.79 -6.22 5.78
C VAL A 7 0.69 -7.22 4.63
N MET A 8 -0.23 -8.17 4.74
CA MET A 8 -0.52 -9.15 3.69
C MET A 8 -1.80 -8.82 2.95
N ILE A 9 -1.87 -9.23 1.67
CA ILE A 9 -3.00 -8.96 0.79
C ILE A 9 -3.45 -10.28 0.15
N GLY A 10 -4.73 -10.66 0.35
CA GLY A 10 -5.28 -11.94 -0.13
C GLY A 10 -6.18 -11.78 -1.36
N ARG A 11 -7.41 -11.33 -1.14
CA ARG A 11 -8.43 -11.21 -2.22
C ARG A 11 -7.98 -10.36 -3.42
N PRO A 12 -7.34 -9.19 -3.25
CA PRO A 12 -6.88 -8.40 -4.39
C PRO A 12 -5.96 -9.19 -5.34
N TYR A 13 -5.06 -10.01 -4.81
CA TYR A 13 -4.21 -10.90 -5.62
C TYR A 13 -5.04 -11.86 -6.47
N LEU A 14 -6.04 -12.52 -5.86
CA LEU A 14 -6.93 -13.45 -6.56
C LEU A 14 -7.76 -12.75 -7.65
N TYR A 15 -8.20 -11.51 -7.41
CA TYR A 15 -8.97 -10.74 -8.38
C TYR A 15 -8.12 -10.29 -9.56
N ALA A 16 -6.91 -9.81 -9.28
CA ALA A 16 -5.94 -9.45 -10.30
C ALA A 16 -5.57 -10.66 -11.17
N LEU A 17 -5.32 -11.81 -10.53
CA LEU A 17 -5.04 -13.07 -11.20
C LEU A 17 -6.20 -13.53 -12.08
N ALA A 18 -7.44 -13.48 -11.58
CA ALA A 18 -8.62 -13.86 -12.35
C ALA A 18 -8.89 -12.91 -13.54
N ALA A 19 -8.59 -11.61 -13.38
CA ALA A 19 -8.87 -10.60 -14.41
C ALA A 19 -7.80 -10.52 -15.51
N GLY A 20 -6.53 -10.80 -15.19
CA GLY A 20 -5.42 -10.57 -16.12
C GLY A 20 -4.25 -11.54 -15.99
N GLY A 21 -4.42 -12.66 -15.29
CA GLY A 21 -3.32 -13.60 -15.02
C GLY A 21 -2.18 -12.95 -14.26
N GLU A 22 -0.95 -13.41 -14.53
CA GLU A 22 0.28 -12.88 -13.96
C GLU A 22 0.44 -11.37 -14.20
N ALA A 23 0.22 -10.91 -15.43
CA ALA A 23 0.31 -9.48 -15.77
C ALA A 23 -0.70 -8.62 -14.99
N GLY A 24 -1.86 -9.18 -14.64
CA GLY A 24 -2.83 -8.52 -13.76
C GLY A 24 -2.29 -8.36 -12.34
N VAL A 25 -1.64 -9.40 -11.81
CA VAL A 25 -1.01 -9.39 -10.48
C VAL A 25 0.15 -8.41 -10.41
N ASP A 26 1.01 -8.37 -11.42
CA ASP A 26 2.13 -7.42 -11.50
C ASP A 26 1.60 -5.98 -11.47
N ARG A 27 0.60 -5.69 -12.30
CA ARG A 27 -0.05 -4.38 -12.32
C ARG A 27 -0.68 -4.02 -10.97
N MET A 28 -1.25 -4.99 -10.26
CA MET A 28 -1.79 -4.76 -8.91
C MET A 28 -0.70 -4.33 -7.94
N PHE A 29 0.46 -4.98 -7.95
CA PHE A 29 1.59 -4.59 -7.09
C PHE A 29 2.17 -3.23 -7.47
N ASP A 30 2.24 -2.91 -8.76
CA ASP A 30 2.64 -1.58 -9.21
C ASP A 30 1.69 -0.48 -8.74
N LEU A 31 0.38 -0.72 -8.80
CA LEU A 31 -0.63 0.20 -8.29
C LEU A 31 -0.50 0.41 -6.78
N LEU A 32 -0.41 -0.68 -6.01
CA LEU A 32 -0.19 -0.61 -4.55
C LEU A 32 1.07 0.19 -4.19
N ARG A 33 2.17 -0.06 -4.89
CA ARG A 33 3.42 0.69 -4.69
C ARG A 33 3.23 2.17 -5.01
N ALA A 34 2.60 2.49 -6.14
CA ALA A 34 2.36 3.87 -6.56
C ALA A 34 1.47 4.62 -5.57
N GLU A 35 0.42 3.97 -5.05
CA GLU A 35 -0.46 4.51 -4.02
C GLU A 35 0.28 4.81 -2.72
N ILE A 36 1.06 3.85 -2.21
CA ILE A 36 1.87 4.06 -1.00
C ILE A 36 2.83 5.24 -1.18
N CYS A 37 3.55 5.30 -2.30
CA CYS A 37 4.49 6.39 -2.57
C CYS A 37 3.77 7.74 -2.69
N ARG A 38 2.61 7.80 -3.35
CA ARG A 38 1.81 9.01 -3.50
C ARG A 38 1.31 9.49 -2.14
N ASP A 39 0.76 8.60 -1.33
CA ASP A 39 0.19 8.96 -0.03
C ASP A 39 1.29 9.41 0.95
N MET A 40 2.46 8.75 0.93
CA MET A 40 3.64 9.23 1.67
C MET A 40 4.09 10.63 1.22
N ALA A 41 4.10 10.90 -0.08
CA ALA A 41 4.46 12.21 -0.60
C ALA A 41 3.45 13.30 -0.16
N LEU A 42 2.16 12.99 -0.15
CA LEU A 42 1.10 13.89 0.33
C LEU A 42 1.21 14.15 1.84
N LEU A 43 1.67 13.17 2.62
CA LEU A 43 1.95 13.31 4.06
C LEU A 43 3.30 13.98 4.36
N GLY A 44 4.11 14.30 3.34
CA GLY A 44 5.46 14.85 3.52
C GLY A 44 6.48 13.85 4.09
N CYS A 45 6.20 12.55 4.00
CA CYS A 45 7.07 11.47 4.48
C CYS A 45 7.99 10.95 3.36
N ARG A 46 9.31 10.96 3.57
CA ARG A 46 10.28 10.53 2.56
C ARG A 46 10.63 9.04 2.66
N LYS A 47 10.56 8.48 3.86
CA LYS A 47 10.87 7.07 4.16
C LYS A 47 9.83 6.49 5.12
N ILE A 48 9.68 5.17 5.13
CA ILE A 48 8.67 4.48 5.96
C ILE A 48 8.80 4.82 7.44
N SER A 49 10.03 5.01 7.93
CA SER A 49 10.29 5.40 9.32
C SER A 49 9.78 6.80 9.70
N ASP A 50 9.39 7.63 8.72
CA ASP A 50 8.80 8.95 8.98
C ASP A 50 7.30 8.82 9.38
N LEU A 51 6.66 7.68 9.11
CA LEU A 51 5.24 7.46 9.41
C LEU A 51 5.00 7.19 10.90
N SER A 52 4.37 8.13 11.61
CA SER A 52 4.03 8.01 13.03
C SER A 52 2.50 7.93 13.26
N PRO A 53 2.03 7.62 14.48
CA PRO A 53 0.61 7.70 14.84
C PRO A 53 -0.03 9.09 14.72
N GLU A 54 0.75 10.18 14.63
CA GLU A 54 0.23 11.56 14.57
C GLU A 54 -0.59 11.84 13.30
N TYR A 55 -0.37 11.06 12.25
CA TYR A 55 -1.12 11.12 11.00
C TYR A 55 -2.49 10.41 11.07
N ILE A 56 -2.86 9.83 12.21
CA ILE A 56 -4.11 9.10 12.39
C ILE A 56 -5.00 9.80 13.42
N HIS A 57 -6.22 10.09 13.01
CA HIS A 57 -7.31 10.44 13.92
C HIS A 57 -8.17 9.20 14.17
N THR A 58 -8.02 8.55 15.32
CA THR A 58 -8.90 7.44 15.73
C THR A 58 -10.11 7.97 16.49
N PRO A 59 -11.34 7.53 16.17
CA PRO A 59 -12.52 7.86 16.97
C PRO A 59 -12.46 7.28 18.40
#